data_AF-A0A4R6RAM4-F1
#
_entry.id   AF-A0A4R6RAM4-F1
#
_cell.length_a   1.000
_cell.length_b   1.000
_cell.length_c   1.000
_cell.angle_alpha   90.00
_cell.angle_beta   90.00
_cell.angle_gamma   90.00
#
_symmetry.space_group_name_H-M   'P 1'
#
loop_
_entity.id
_entity.type
_entity.pdbx_description
1 polymer ?
#
loop_
_entity_poly.entity_id
_entity_poly.type
_entity_poly.pdbx_seq_one_letter_code
_entity_poly.pdbx_strand_id
1 'polypeptide(L)'
;MAASPLWDAASVVGELAYNRLLQVTRAPTGMGAPIPDALNTTHSKGHLAGRLVFQPEYFQVLPQLDLQVPIGIGLGLYGRSAVFQIAPERGGDMSIGFNFDYQKTWKAGLQFTHYFGSAGPAPSLPAAGPTGTYASYKQYYKDRDFISLTLQRSF
;
A
#
# COMPACT_ATOMS: atom_id res chain seq x y z
N MET A 1 16.33 22.42 -20.41
CA MET A 1 15.13 21.60 -20.70
C MET A 1 13.93 22.49 -20.42
N ALA A 2 12.98 22.61 -21.35
CA ALA A 2 11.81 23.48 -21.17
C ALA A 2 10.93 22.93 -20.03
N ALA A 3 10.46 23.81 -19.15
CA ALA A 3 9.56 23.45 -18.06
C ALA A 3 8.24 22.90 -18.63
N SER A 4 7.68 21.87 -17.98
CA SER A 4 6.35 21.36 -18.32
C SER A 4 5.30 22.45 -18.08
N PRO A 5 4.28 22.62 -18.94
CA PRO A 5 3.21 23.58 -18.68
C PRO A 5 2.29 23.15 -17.51
N LEU A 6 2.45 21.93 -16.99
CA LEU A 6 1.58 21.34 -15.98
C LEU A 6 2.17 21.36 -14.56
N TRP A 7 3.48 21.51 -14.41
CA TRP A 7 4.21 21.54 -13.12
C TRP A 7 5.61 22.13 -13.33
N ASP A 8 6.17 22.75 -12.28
CA ASP A 8 7.52 23.34 -12.35
C ASP A 8 8.62 22.29 -12.22
N ALA A 9 8.40 21.31 -11.34
CA ALA A 9 9.21 20.12 -11.20
C ALA A 9 8.32 18.91 -10.90
N ALA A 10 8.86 17.71 -11.05
CA ALA A 10 8.18 16.52 -10.58
C ALA A 10 9.18 15.41 -10.26
N SER A 11 8.80 14.54 -9.33
CA SER A 11 9.51 13.29 -9.05
C SER A 11 8.60 12.09 -9.21
N VAL A 12 9.19 10.96 -9.59
CA VAL A 12 8.53 9.65 -9.62
C VAL A 12 9.43 8.68 -8.86
N VAL A 13 8.86 8.02 -7.86
CA VAL A 13 9.54 6.97 -7.09
C VAL A 13 8.66 5.73 -7.13
N GLY A 14 9.28 4.57 -7.35
CA GLY A 14 8.56 3.31 -7.34
C GLY A 14 9.39 2.15 -6.82
N GLU A 15 8.70 1.16 -6.28
CA GLU A 15 9.28 -0.08 -5.76
C GLU A 15 8.49 -1.27 -6.31
N LEU A 16 9.21 -2.36 -6.59
CA LEU A 16 8.63 -3.66 -6.95
C LEU A 16 9.18 -4.72 -6.00
N ALA A 17 8.30 -5.55 -5.46
CA ALA A 17 8.64 -6.65 -4.57
C ALA A 17 8.14 -7.96 -5.17
N TYR A 18 9.05 -8.92 -5.38
CA TYR A 18 8.74 -10.24 -5.92
C TYR A 18 9.24 -11.35 -4.99
N ASN A 19 8.40 -12.36 -4.78
CA ASN A 19 8.79 -13.58 -4.09
C ASN A 19 8.24 -14.83 -4.78
N ARG A 20 9.02 -15.92 -4.71
CA ARG A 20 8.62 -17.23 -5.24
C ARG A 20 8.89 -18.32 -4.21
N LEU A 21 7.86 -19.09 -3.87
CA LEU A 21 8.01 -20.31 -3.09
C LEU A 21 8.62 -21.40 -3.97
N LEU A 22 9.82 -21.86 -3.62
CA LEU A 22 10.51 -22.94 -4.33
C LEU A 22 10.05 -24.32 -3.83
N GLN A 23 10.23 -24.57 -2.53
CA GLN A 23 9.90 -25.83 -1.88
C GLN A 23 9.65 -25.60 -0.39
N VAL A 24 8.73 -26.38 0.18
CA VAL A 24 8.63 -26.54 1.64
C VAL A 24 9.33 -27.83 2.02
N THR A 25 10.45 -27.71 2.74
CA THR A 25 11.28 -28.84 3.18
C THR A 25 10.85 -29.39 4.53
N ARG A 26 10.16 -28.58 5.34
CA ARG A 26 9.57 -28.98 6.63
C ARG A 26 8.33 -28.15 6.89
N ALA A 27 7.21 -28.80 7.16
CA ALA A 27 6.00 -28.13 7.61
C ALA A 27 6.21 -27.59 9.04
N PRO A 28 5.91 -26.32 9.33
CA PRO A 28 5.82 -25.86 10.71
C PRO A 28 4.59 -26.50 11.35
N THR A 29 4.71 -27.74 11.83
CA THR A 29 3.72 -28.34 12.72
C THR A 29 3.84 -27.67 14.08
N GLY A 30 3.15 -26.55 14.26
CA GLY A 30 3.01 -25.88 15.54
C GLY A 30 1.55 -25.87 15.95
N MET A 31 1.25 -26.43 17.14
CA MET A 31 -0.04 -26.42 17.86
C MET A 31 -0.96 -27.66 17.76
N GLY A 32 -0.39 -28.88 17.79
CA GLY A 32 -1.10 -30.06 18.34
C GLY A 32 -2.30 -30.63 17.57
N ALA A 33 -2.75 -30.00 16.48
CA ALA A 33 -3.76 -30.53 15.58
C ALA A 33 -3.12 -30.83 14.21
N PRO A 34 -3.41 -31.98 13.57
CA PRO A 34 -3.04 -32.22 12.19
C PRO A 34 -3.86 -31.27 11.30
N ILE A 35 -3.35 -30.06 11.06
CA ILE A 35 -3.88 -29.20 10.00
C ILE A 35 -3.37 -29.82 8.69
N PRO A 36 -4.26 -30.38 7.85
CA PRO A 36 -3.85 -30.82 6.53
C PRO A 36 -3.40 -29.57 5.78
N ASP A 37 -2.11 -29.53 5.43
CA ASP A 37 -1.45 -28.43 4.73
C ASP A 37 -1.03 -27.23 5.63
N ALA A 38 0.18 -27.31 6.21
CA ALA A 38 0.80 -26.20 6.95
C ALA A 38 1.17 -25.00 6.05
N LEU A 39 1.06 -25.16 4.74
CA LEU A 39 1.12 -24.08 3.76
C LEU A 39 -0.24 -23.38 3.70
N ASN A 40 -0.20 -22.05 3.63
CA ASN A 40 -1.39 -21.25 3.39
C ASN A 40 -2.10 -21.71 2.10
N THR A 41 -3.20 -22.45 2.15
CA THR A 41 -3.88 -22.95 0.92
C THR A 41 -4.34 -21.83 -0.02
N THR A 42 -4.35 -20.58 0.47
CA THR A 42 -4.71 -19.38 -0.28
C THR A 42 -3.51 -18.59 -0.79
N HIS A 43 -2.25 -19.06 -0.77
CA HIS A 43 -1.15 -18.38 -1.48
C HIS A 43 -0.99 -18.88 -2.93
N SER A 44 -0.07 -18.31 -3.72
CA SER A 44 0.38 -18.85 -5.01
C SER A 44 1.90 -18.99 -5.04
N LYS A 45 2.43 -19.83 -5.95
CA LYS A 45 3.88 -20.09 -6.01
C LYS A 45 4.74 -18.83 -6.24
N GLY A 46 4.22 -17.82 -6.94
CA GLY A 46 4.89 -16.54 -7.13
C GLY A 46 3.96 -15.39 -6.77
N HIS A 47 4.54 -14.27 -6.38
CA HIS A 47 3.82 -13.02 -6.13
C HIS A 47 4.68 -11.82 -6.52
N LEU A 48 4.04 -10.81 -7.11
CA LEU A 48 4.62 -9.52 -7.44
C LEU A 48 3.68 -8.43 -6.94
N ALA A 49 4.21 -7.47 -6.20
CA ALA A 49 3.53 -6.24 -5.81
C ALA A 49 4.39 -5.04 -6.18
N GLY A 50 3.74 -3.89 -6.32
CA GLY A 50 4.43 -2.64 -6.61
C GLY A 50 3.76 -1.44 -5.96
N ARG A 51 4.56 -0.40 -5.75
CA ARG A 51 4.10 0.92 -5.33
C ARG A 51 4.76 1.98 -6.18
N LEU A 52 4.00 3.02 -6.53
CA LEU A 52 4.47 4.18 -7.26
C LEU A 52 3.94 5.44 -6.57
N VAL A 53 4.79 6.47 -6.48
CA VAL A 53 4.42 7.81 -6.06
C VAL A 53 4.90 8.78 -7.14
N PHE A 54 3.96 9.53 -7.70
CA PHE A 54 4.24 10.69 -8.54
C PHE A 54 3.98 11.95 -7.73
N GLN A 55 4.95 12.87 -7.71
CA GLN A 55 4.86 14.12 -6.96
C GLN A 55 5.25 15.29 -7.86
N PRO A 56 4.29 15.93 -8.55
CA PRO A 56 4.48 17.25 -9.13
C PRO A 56 4.68 18.31 -8.03
N GLU A 57 5.47 19.32 -8.36
CA GLU A 57 5.84 20.44 -7.52
C GLU A 57 5.54 21.75 -8.25
N TYR A 58 4.99 22.70 -7.50
CA TYR A 58 4.65 24.04 -7.93
C TYR A 58 5.31 25.03 -6.97
N PHE A 59 6.22 25.85 -7.48
CA PHE A 59 6.98 26.81 -6.67
C PHE A 59 6.28 28.15 -6.67
N GLN A 60 6.28 28.81 -5.50
CA GLN A 60 5.75 30.17 -5.36
C GLN A 60 4.32 30.34 -5.90
N VAL A 61 3.43 29.36 -5.67
CA VAL A 61 2.00 29.45 -6.04
C VAL A 61 1.31 30.65 -5.39
N LEU A 62 1.83 31.05 -4.22
CA LEU A 62 1.60 32.33 -3.57
C LEU A 62 2.94 32.85 -3.02
N PRO A 63 3.06 34.12 -2.62
CA PRO A 63 4.29 34.65 -2.05
C PRO A 63 4.80 33.76 -0.90
N GLN A 64 6.00 33.21 -1.07
CA GLN A 64 6.68 32.35 -0.10
C GLN A 64 5.99 31.00 0.18
N LEU A 65 5.08 30.55 -0.70
CA LEU A 65 4.38 29.27 -0.57
C LEU A 65 4.70 28.34 -1.74
N ASP A 66 5.24 27.17 -1.43
CA ASP A 66 5.41 26.08 -2.39
C ASP A 66 4.38 24.98 -2.13
N LEU A 67 3.94 24.32 -3.19
CA LEU A 67 2.97 23.23 -3.17
C LEU A 67 3.55 21.97 -3.81
N GLN A 68 3.43 20.82 -3.14
CA GLN A 68 3.65 19.51 -3.73
C GLN A 68 2.37 18.68 -3.68
N VAL A 69 2.08 17.93 -4.74
CA VAL A 69 0.84 17.13 -4.84
C VAL A 69 1.20 15.64 -4.97
N PRO A 70 1.51 14.93 -3.88
CA PRO A 70 1.84 13.51 -3.95
C PRO A 70 0.62 12.67 -4.34
N ILE A 71 0.76 11.85 -5.38
CA ILE A 71 -0.21 10.88 -5.86
C ILE A 71 0.43 9.49 -5.78
N GLY A 72 -0.07 8.65 -4.88
CA GLY A 72 0.44 7.31 -4.62
C GLY A 72 -0.52 6.22 -5.08
N ILE A 73 0.02 5.11 -5.57
CA ILE A 73 -0.73 3.87 -5.79
C ILE A 73 0.12 2.66 -5.39
N GLY A 74 -0.45 1.75 -4.61
CA GLY A 74 0.13 0.47 -4.27
C GLY A 74 -0.82 -0.65 -4.67
N LEU A 75 -0.33 -1.70 -5.32
CA LEU A 75 -1.16 -2.82 -5.78
C LEU A 75 -0.40 -4.14 -5.86
N GLY A 76 -1.13 -5.24 -5.65
CA GLY A 76 -0.68 -6.59 -6.00
C GLY A 76 -0.82 -6.81 -7.51
N LEU A 77 0.30 -6.93 -8.22
CA LEU A 77 0.33 -7.07 -9.68
C LEU A 77 0.08 -8.52 -10.13
N TYR A 78 0.55 -9.49 -9.35
CA TYR A 78 0.42 -10.90 -9.68
C TYR A 78 0.47 -11.77 -8.42
N GLY A 79 -0.37 -12.80 -8.37
CA GLY A 79 -0.32 -13.85 -7.35
C GLY A 79 -0.54 -13.36 -5.92
N ARG A 80 -0.28 -14.25 -4.96
CA ARG A 80 -0.50 -14.11 -3.52
C ARG A 80 0.75 -14.59 -2.79
N SER A 81 1.41 -13.71 -2.03
CA SER A 81 2.69 -14.01 -1.40
C SER A 81 2.60 -15.13 -0.37
N ALA A 82 3.50 -16.11 -0.45
CA ALA A 82 3.59 -17.23 0.50
C ALA A 82 4.19 -16.88 1.87
N VAL A 83 4.74 -15.67 2.04
CA VAL A 83 5.45 -15.26 3.26
C VAL A 83 4.51 -14.46 4.19
N PHE A 84 3.92 -13.39 3.67
CA PHE A 84 2.92 -12.57 4.33
C PHE A 84 2.10 -11.82 3.27
N GLN A 85 0.92 -11.31 3.63
CA GLN A 85 0.09 -10.54 2.71
C GLN A 85 0.69 -9.14 2.46
N ILE A 86 1.50 -9.01 1.40
CA ILE A 86 2.10 -7.74 0.95
C ILE A 86 1.02 -6.80 0.40
N ALA A 87 0.11 -7.33 -0.41
CA ALA A 87 -1.03 -6.62 -0.97
C ALA A 87 -2.24 -7.56 -1.06
N PRO A 88 -3.48 -7.03 -1.04
CA PRO A 88 -4.65 -7.84 -1.38
C PRO A 88 -4.60 -8.26 -2.85
N GLU A 89 -5.17 -9.42 -3.16
CA GLU A 89 -5.26 -9.93 -4.52
C GLU A 89 -6.19 -9.02 -5.34
N ARG A 90 -5.68 -8.51 -6.48
CA ARG A 90 -6.40 -7.56 -7.34
C ARG A 90 -6.94 -6.35 -6.55
N GLY A 91 -6.17 -5.91 -5.56
CA GLY A 91 -6.50 -4.74 -4.75
C GLY A 91 -5.26 -3.98 -4.34
N GLY A 92 -5.47 -2.97 -3.51
CA GLY A 92 -4.41 -2.10 -3.05
C GLY A 92 -4.94 -0.85 -2.38
N ASP A 93 -4.13 0.18 -2.42
CA ASP A 93 -4.44 1.51 -1.89
C ASP A 93 -3.99 2.59 -2.88
N MET A 94 -4.70 3.71 -2.86
CA MET A 94 -4.29 4.93 -3.55
C MET A 94 -4.34 6.09 -2.58
N SER A 95 -3.47 7.07 -2.79
CA SER A 95 -3.52 8.31 -2.03
C SER A 95 -3.30 9.52 -2.92
N ILE A 96 -3.92 10.63 -2.54
CA ILE A 96 -3.67 11.95 -3.12
C ILE A 96 -3.57 12.95 -1.99
N GLY A 97 -2.59 13.84 -2.05
CA GLY A 97 -2.41 14.85 -1.03
C GLY A 97 -1.90 16.18 -1.56
N PHE A 98 -1.84 17.13 -0.63
CA PHE A 98 -1.31 18.47 -0.82
C PHE A 98 -0.36 18.76 0.34
N ASN A 99 0.91 19.02 0.01
CA ASN A 99 1.92 19.46 0.95
C ASN A 99 2.25 20.92 0.68
N PHE A 100 2.14 21.74 1.71
CA PHE A 100 2.37 23.18 1.67
C PHE A 100 3.62 23.49 2.47
N ASP A 101 4.55 24.23 1.86
CA ASP A 101 5.73 24.75 2.52
C ASP A 101 5.70 26.28 2.48
N TYR A 102 5.41 26.90 3.62
CA TYR A 102 5.31 28.35 3.75
C TYR A 102 6.50 28.93 4.50
N GLN A 103 7.18 29.87 3.84
CA GLN A 103 8.40 30.54 4.32
C GLN A 103 9.51 29.59 4.79
N LYS A 104 9.50 28.31 4.37
CA LYS A 104 10.41 27.26 4.86
C LYS A 104 10.35 27.00 6.37
N THR A 105 9.37 27.57 7.06
CA THR A 105 9.18 27.45 8.52
C THR A 105 7.91 26.70 8.86
N TRP A 106 6.87 26.80 8.04
CA TRP A 106 5.62 26.09 8.22
C TRP A 106 5.47 25.01 7.15
N LYS A 107 5.22 23.78 7.60
CA LYS A 107 4.92 22.64 6.71
C LYS A 107 3.56 22.09 7.08
N ALA A 108 2.63 22.08 6.14
CA ALA A 108 1.29 21.51 6.32
C ALA A 108 1.04 20.43 5.27
N GLY A 109 0.33 19.37 5.65
CA GLY A 109 -0.02 18.28 4.75
C GLY A 109 -1.48 17.89 4.90
N LEU A 110 -2.16 17.68 3.78
CA LEU A 110 -3.49 17.09 3.73
C LEU A 110 -3.45 15.91 2.77
N GLN A 111 -3.85 14.71 3.21
CA GLN A 111 -3.82 13.53 2.35
C GLN A 111 -5.09 12.70 2.52
N PHE A 112 -5.67 12.28 1.40
CA PHE A 112 -6.73 11.29 1.34
C PHE A 112 -6.14 9.94 0.92
N THR A 113 -6.57 8.87 1.60
CA THR A 113 -6.21 7.48 1.26
C THR A 113 -7.46 6.67 1.02
N HIS A 114 -7.51 5.96 -0.12
CA HIS A 114 -8.59 5.05 -0.50
C HIS A 114 -8.09 3.62 -0.67
N TYR A 115 -8.83 2.66 -0.13
CA TYR A 115 -8.53 1.23 -0.22
C TYR A 115 -9.48 0.52 -1.20
N PHE A 116 -8.90 -0.20 -2.17
CA PHE A 116 -9.66 -0.91 -3.21
C PHE A 116 -9.33 -2.41 -3.27
N GLY A 117 -10.20 -3.17 -3.93
CA GLY A 117 -10.19 -4.64 -3.96
C GLY A 117 -11.40 -5.26 -3.26
N SER A 118 -11.48 -6.60 -3.30
CA SER A 118 -12.58 -7.36 -2.69
C SER A 118 -12.54 -7.26 -1.16
N ALA A 119 -13.67 -6.89 -0.56
CA ALA A 119 -13.79 -6.72 0.89
C ALA A 119 -13.70 -8.05 1.65
N GLY A 120 -13.00 -8.06 2.78
CA GLY A 120 -13.09 -9.15 3.75
C GLY A 120 -12.05 -9.06 4.86
N PRO A 121 -12.13 -9.97 5.84
CA PRO A 121 -11.27 -9.93 7.02
C PRO A 121 -9.81 -10.25 6.68
N ALA A 122 -8.87 -9.86 7.55
CA ALA A 122 -7.46 -10.19 7.38
C ALA A 122 -7.19 -11.72 7.34
N PRO A 123 -7.71 -12.53 8.28
CA PRO A 123 -7.75 -13.98 8.11
C PRO A 123 -8.89 -14.41 7.16
N SER A 124 -8.70 -15.49 6.43
CA SER A 124 -9.76 -16.18 5.69
C SER A 124 -10.82 -16.70 6.67
N LEU A 125 -12.11 -16.51 6.37
CA LEU A 125 -13.17 -17.13 7.14
C LEU A 125 -13.36 -18.58 6.64
N PRO A 126 -13.44 -19.56 7.54
CA PRO A 126 -13.70 -20.94 7.13
C PRO A 126 -15.13 -21.07 6.60
N ALA A 127 -15.30 -21.80 5.49
CA ALA A 127 -16.62 -22.11 4.94
C ALA A 127 -17.39 -23.15 5.79
N ALA A 128 -16.70 -23.96 6.63
CA ALA A 128 -17.30 -24.98 7.49
C ALA A 128 -16.32 -25.59 8.56
N GLY A 129 -15.56 -24.79 9.32
CA GLY A 129 -14.59 -25.33 10.31
C GLY A 129 -14.02 -24.28 11.28
N PRO A 130 -13.27 -24.65 12.34
CA PRO A 130 -13.16 -23.81 13.54
C PRO A 130 -12.16 -22.64 13.51
N THR A 131 -11.34 -22.45 12.48
CA THR A 131 -10.31 -21.40 12.53
C THR A 131 -10.02 -20.77 11.18
N GLY A 132 -10.12 -19.44 11.14
CA GLY A 132 -9.56 -18.62 10.07
C GLY A 132 -8.06 -18.42 10.29
N THR A 133 -7.25 -19.36 9.82
CA THR A 133 -5.80 -19.42 10.13
C THR A 133 -4.89 -18.89 9.03
N TYR A 134 -5.43 -18.59 7.84
CA TYR A 134 -4.63 -18.18 6.68
C TYR A 134 -4.97 -16.76 6.22
N ALA A 135 -4.02 -16.03 5.64
CA ALA A 135 -4.27 -14.70 5.07
C ALA A 135 -5.35 -14.76 3.99
N SER A 136 -6.35 -13.88 4.02
CA SER A 136 -7.46 -13.93 3.06
C SER A 136 -7.12 -13.36 1.68
N TYR A 137 -6.08 -12.52 1.60
CA TYR A 137 -5.76 -11.66 0.45
C TYR A 137 -6.91 -10.72 0.04
N LYS A 138 -7.88 -10.51 0.92
CA LYS A 138 -8.93 -9.52 0.76
C LYS A 138 -8.46 -8.16 1.31
N GLN A 139 -9.08 -7.09 0.83
CA GLN A 139 -8.85 -5.74 1.32
C GLN A 139 -9.62 -5.56 2.63
N TYR A 140 -8.89 -5.65 3.75
CA TYR A 140 -9.47 -5.53 5.09
C TYR A 140 -9.56 -4.09 5.59
N TYR A 141 -9.04 -3.12 4.82
CA TYR A 141 -9.25 -1.69 5.01
C TYR A 141 -10.32 -1.12 4.06
N LYS A 142 -11.13 -1.97 3.40
CA LYS A 142 -12.04 -1.55 2.32
C LYS A 142 -13.04 -0.46 2.72
N ASP A 143 -13.38 -0.40 4.00
CA ASP A 143 -14.32 0.52 4.64
C ASP A 143 -13.62 1.57 5.51
N ARG A 144 -12.30 1.73 5.37
CA ARG A 144 -11.45 2.56 6.25
C ARG A 144 -10.67 3.63 5.50
N ASP A 145 -11.27 4.17 4.44
CA ASP A 145 -10.75 5.36 3.78
C ASP A 145 -10.66 6.51 4.80
N PHE A 146 -9.62 7.33 4.70
CA PHE A 146 -9.40 8.41 5.67
C PHE A 146 -8.70 9.62 5.07
N ILE A 147 -8.84 10.73 5.77
CA ILE A 147 -8.10 11.97 5.52
C ILE A 147 -7.16 12.21 6.70
N SER A 148 -5.88 12.50 6.43
CA SER A 148 -4.90 12.93 7.41
C SER A 148 -4.56 14.40 7.22
N LEU A 149 -4.39 15.10 8.33
CA LEU A 149 -3.91 16.48 8.39
C LEU A 149 -2.64 16.52 9.25
N THR A 150 -1.61 17.19 8.76
CA THR A 150 -0.36 17.43 9.50
C THR A 150 -0.03 18.92 9.47
N LEU A 151 0.53 19.42 10.57
CA LEU A 151 1.04 20.78 10.67
C LEU A 151 2.30 20.77 11.53
N GLN A 152 3.37 21.34 10.99
CA GLN A 152 4.66 21.49 11.66
C GLN A 152 5.13 22.93 11.50
N ARG A 153 5.77 23.45 12.56
CA ARG A 153 6.52 24.71 12.52
C ARG A 153 7.92 24.48 13.08
N SER A 154 8.93 24.99 12.39
CA SER A 154 10.32 25.06 12.86
C SER A 154 10.62 26.46 13.42
N PHE A 155 11.51 26.55 14.41
CA PHE A 155 11.92 27.78 15.10
C PHE A 155 13.35 28.18 14.72
#